data_AF-A0A534PE01-F1
#
_entry.id   AF-A0A534PE01-F1
#
_cell.length_a   1.000
_cell.length_b   1.000
_cell.length_c   1.000
_cell.angle_alpha   90.00
_cell.angle_beta   90.00
_cell.angle_gamma   90.00
#
_symmetry.space_group_name_H-M   'P 1'
#
loop_
_entity.id
_entity.type
_entity.pdbx_description
1 polymer ?
#
loop_
_entity_poly.entity_id
_entity_poly.type
_entity_poly.pdbx_seq_one_letter_code
_entity_poly.pdbx_strand_id
1 'polypeptide(L)'
;MDPLAFVEQHGIVLASARGPAPSLAEHVAGQPIRGSWWGHPRGRDIFRAFAEVDGSGQVLICRLIDGKRTFVHRRLWPALLRLQPGPFSPLDRVSEEHTPSGKHVSHTAPWPSWLPAEAVAEAQRLSEEQARAALGEGARYLAQAEKKSRRKK
;
A
#
# COMPACT_ATOMS: atom_id res chain seq x y z
N MET A 1 15.43 -2.76 13.06
CA MET A 1 14.84 -2.46 11.74
C MET A 1 13.46 -1.91 12.04
N ASP A 2 13.12 -0.76 11.48
CA ASP A 2 11.81 -0.13 11.62
C ASP A 2 11.03 -0.35 10.31
N PRO A 3 10.02 -1.24 10.32
CA PRO A 3 9.17 -1.50 9.15
C PRO A 3 8.44 -0.27 8.65
N LEU A 4 7.98 0.60 9.55
CA LEU A 4 7.21 1.79 9.18
C LEU A 4 8.12 2.82 8.49
N ALA A 5 9.33 3.04 9.03
CA ALA A 5 10.32 3.92 8.41
C ALA A 5 10.67 3.47 6.98
N PHE A 6 10.74 2.15 6.73
CA PHE A 6 10.96 1.62 5.38
C PHE A 6 9.78 1.97 4.44
N VAL A 7 8.53 1.81 4.89
CA VAL A 7 7.35 2.19 4.10
C VAL A 7 7.30 3.70 3.87
N GLU A 8 7.65 4.52 4.87
CA GLU A 8 7.70 5.97 4.76
C GLU A 8 8.74 6.43 3.72
N GLN A 9 9.96 5.91 3.83
CA GLN A 9 11.07 6.22 2.94
C GLN A 9 10.70 5.95 1.47
N HIS A 10 10.17 4.76 1.19
CA HIS A 10 9.84 4.36 -0.19
C HIS A 10 8.46 4.85 -0.66
N GLY A 11 7.55 5.16 0.27
CA GLY A 11 6.20 5.64 0.01
C GLY A 11 5.24 4.55 -0.47
N ILE A 12 5.61 3.77 -1.50
CA ILE A 12 4.83 2.64 -2.03
C ILE A 12 5.72 1.39 -2.05
N VAL A 13 5.30 0.34 -1.34
CA VAL A 13 6.04 -0.92 -1.28
C VAL A 13 5.10 -2.12 -1.44
N LEU A 14 5.62 -3.23 -1.96
CA LEU A 14 4.94 -4.52 -1.93
C LEU A 14 5.06 -5.12 -0.53
N ALA A 15 4.01 -5.79 -0.05
CA ALA A 15 4.08 -6.48 1.24
C ALA A 15 5.12 -7.62 1.18
N SER A 16 4.90 -8.60 0.28
CA SER A 16 5.79 -9.76 0.13
C SER A 16 6.05 -10.19 -1.31
N ALA A 17 5.33 -9.62 -2.28
CA ALA A 17 5.48 -10.01 -3.66
C ALA A 17 6.73 -9.40 -4.30
N ARG A 18 7.28 -10.08 -5.30
CA ARG A 18 8.31 -9.51 -6.19
C ARG A 18 7.67 -8.64 -7.26
N GLY A 19 8.34 -7.56 -7.63
CA GLY A 19 7.83 -6.65 -8.63
C GLY A 19 8.64 -5.37 -8.75
N PRO A 20 8.09 -4.35 -9.41
CA PRO A 20 8.81 -3.11 -9.70
C PRO A 20 8.93 -2.16 -8.50
N ALA A 21 8.39 -2.51 -7.33
CA ALA A 21 8.51 -1.75 -6.10
C ALA A 21 9.27 -2.57 -5.05
N PRO A 22 9.94 -1.93 -4.08
CA PRO A 22 10.59 -2.61 -2.96
C PRO A 22 9.60 -3.50 -2.20
N SER A 23 10.09 -4.61 -1.64
CA SER A 23 9.30 -5.56 -0.86
C SER A 23 9.69 -5.49 0.62
N LEU A 24 8.71 -5.23 1.50
CA LEU A 24 8.96 -5.19 2.95
C LEU A 24 9.41 -6.57 3.46
N ALA A 25 8.80 -7.67 2.99
CA ALA A 25 9.22 -9.00 3.40
C ALA A 25 10.67 -9.32 3.01
N GLU A 26 11.11 -8.91 1.82
CA GLU A 26 12.49 -9.13 1.38
C GLU A 26 13.47 -8.21 2.13
N HIS A 27 13.07 -6.98 2.42
CA HIS A 27 13.82 -6.08 3.30
C HIS A 27 14.01 -6.69 4.69
N VAL A 28 12.92 -7.19 5.29
CA VAL A 28 12.95 -7.89 6.58
C VAL A 28 13.80 -9.15 6.51
N ALA A 29 13.69 -9.94 5.44
CA ALA A 29 14.50 -11.14 5.26
C ALA A 29 15.99 -10.82 5.07
N GLY A 30 16.32 -9.62 4.56
CA GLY A 30 17.67 -9.24 4.14
C GLY A 30 18.10 -9.85 2.80
N GLN A 31 17.20 -10.57 2.14
CA GLN A 31 17.47 -11.29 0.89
C GLN A 31 16.16 -11.53 0.13
N PRO A 32 16.23 -11.80 -1.19
CA PRO A 32 15.06 -12.23 -1.95
C PRO A 32 14.45 -13.51 -1.38
N ILE A 33 13.12 -13.56 -1.30
CA ILE A 33 12.40 -14.73 -0.79
C ILE A 33 12.02 -15.64 -1.97
N ARG A 34 12.37 -16.93 -1.87
CA ARG A 34 11.91 -17.97 -2.80
C ARG A 34 10.74 -18.74 -2.16
N GLY A 35 9.60 -18.81 -2.84
CA GLY A 35 8.41 -19.49 -2.32
C GLY A 35 7.64 -18.64 -1.30
N SER A 36 6.97 -19.30 -0.36
CA SER A 36 6.17 -18.62 0.67
C SER A 36 7.06 -18.06 1.78
N TRP A 37 6.88 -16.77 2.10
CA TRP A 37 7.57 -16.13 3.24
C TRP A 37 7.22 -16.79 4.58
N TRP A 38 6.07 -17.46 4.68
CA TRP A 38 5.63 -18.16 5.91
C TRP A 38 6.60 -19.27 6.32
N GLY A 39 7.20 -19.96 5.35
CA GLY A 39 8.19 -21.01 5.59
C GLY A 39 9.63 -20.50 5.69
N HIS A 40 9.87 -19.19 5.54
CA HIS A 40 11.21 -18.62 5.62
C HIS A 40 11.71 -18.63 7.08
N PRO A 41 13.01 -18.82 7.36
CA PRO A 41 13.56 -18.77 8.72
C PRO A 41 13.23 -17.46 9.47
N ARG A 42 13.06 -16.37 8.71
CA ARG A 42 12.64 -15.05 9.23
C ARG A 42 11.14 -14.77 9.13
N GLY A 43 10.31 -15.79 8.90
CA GLY A 43 8.86 -15.65 8.72
C GLY A 43 8.19 -14.95 9.91
N ARG A 44 8.63 -15.26 11.14
CA ARG A 44 8.11 -14.60 12.35
C ARG A 44 8.45 -13.11 12.41
N ASP A 45 9.63 -12.71 11.93
CA ASP A 45 10.02 -11.29 11.84
C ASP A 45 9.16 -10.57 10.80
N ILE A 46 8.92 -11.20 9.66
CA ILE A 46 8.08 -10.66 8.58
C ILE A 46 6.64 -10.46 9.06
N PHE A 47 6.10 -11.45 9.78
CA PHE A 47 4.76 -11.35 10.37
C PHE A 47 4.66 -10.18 11.35
N ARG A 48 5.64 -10.03 12.25
CA ARG A 48 5.70 -8.90 13.20
C ARG A 48 5.77 -7.56 12.48
N ALA A 49 6.61 -7.46 11.45
CA ALA A 49 6.73 -6.24 10.65
C ALA A 49 5.42 -5.86 9.95
N PHE A 50 4.67 -6.84 9.42
CA PHE A 50 3.36 -6.57 8.83
C PHE A 50 2.34 -6.12 9.86
N ALA A 51 2.30 -6.77 11.03
CA ALA A 51 1.38 -6.38 12.11
C ALA A 51 1.67 -4.96 12.62
N GLU A 52 2.94 -4.58 12.72
CA GLU A 52 3.36 -3.22 13.10
C GLU A 52 2.92 -2.18 12.06
N VAL A 53 3.13 -2.45 10.77
CA VAL A 53 2.69 -1.57 9.68
C VAL A 53 1.17 -1.42 9.65
N ASP A 54 0.44 -2.51 9.78
CA ASP A 54 -1.04 -2.53 9.77
C ASP A 54 -1.60 -1.77 10.99
N GLY A 55 -1.04 -2.04 12.18
CA GLY A 55 -1.45 -1.40 13.43
C GLY A 55 -1.07 0.08 13.57
N SER A 56 -0.21 0.61 12.69
CA SER A 56 0.27 2.00 12.78
C SER A 56 -0.81 3.04 12.48
N GLY A 57 -1.83 2.70 11.69
CA GLY A 57 -2.79 3.66 11.13
C GLY A 57 -2.19 4.64 10.11
N GLN A 58 -0.92 4.51 9.77
CA GLN A 58 -0.18 5.41 8.87
C GLN A 58 -0.01 4.84 7.46
N VAL A 59 -0.48 3.61 7.22
CA VAL A 59 -0.28 2.90 5.97
C VAL A 59 -1.61 2.41 5.42
N LEU A 60 -1.87 2.73 4.16
CA LEU A 60 -2.92 2.11 3.37
C LEU A 60 -2.42 0.74 2.91
N ILE A 61 -3.20 -0.30 3.17
CA ILE A 61 -3.05 -1.61 2.56
C ILE A 61 -4.04 -1.71 1.39
N CYS A 62 -3.55 -1.90 0.17
CA CYS A 62 -4.38 -1.95 -1.03
C CYS A 62 -3.82 -2.93 -2.08
N ARG A 63 -4.32 -2.86 -3.31
CA ARG A 63 -3.94 -3.76 -4.42
C ARG A 63 -3.51 -3.00 -5.68
N LEU A 64 -2.72 -1.93 -5.48
CA LEU A 64 -2.31 -1.01 -6.53
C LEU A 64 -1.41 -1.66 -7.59
N ILE A 65 -0.43 -2.47 -7.17
CA ILE A 65 0.57 -3.04 -8.08
C ILE A 65 0.15 -4.46 -8.49
N ASP A 66 -0.38 -4.61 -9.70
CA ASP A 66 -0.76 -5.91 -10.28
C ASP A 66 -1.72 -6.75 -9.40
N GLY A 67 -2.54 -6.10 -8.57
CA GLY A 67 -3.42 -6.80 -7.63
C GLY A 67 -2.73 -7.35 -6.38
N LYS A 68 -1.41 -7.12 -6.22
CA LYS A 68 -0.60 -7.58 -5.09
C LYS A 68 -0.82 -6.69 -3.88
N ARG A 69 -0.77 -7.27 -2.68
CA ARG A 69 -0.86 -6.51 -1.42
C ARG A 69 0.26 -5.46 -1.39
N THR A 70 -0.16 -4.20 -1.41
CA THR A 70 0.70 -3.02 -1.52
C THR A 70 0.47 -2.14 -0.30
N PHE A 71 1.55 -1.63 0.27
CA PHE A 71 1.54 -0.67 1.36
C PHE A 71 1.85 0.72 0.82
N VAL A 72 1.02 1.70 1.20
CA VAL A 72 1.19 3.10 0.80
C VAL A 72 1.19 3.99 2.04
N HIS A 73 2.30 4.69 2.27
CA HIS A 73 2.43 5.60 3.40
C HIS A 73 1.47 6.79 3.30
N ARG A 74 0.96 7.27 4.45
CA ARG A 74 -0.01 8.36 4.57
C ARG A 74 0.41 9.65 3.89
N ARG A 75 1.73 9.93 3.83
CA ARG A 75 2.27 11.12 3.15
C ARG A 75 1.89 11.20 1.67
N LEU A 76 1.51 10.08 1.05
CA LEU A 76 1.13 10.01 -0.36
C LEU A 76 -0.38 10.06 -0.60
N TRP A 77 -1.21 9.94 0.43
CA TRP A 77 -2.67 9.92 0.25
C TRP A 77 -3.21 11.20 -0.41
N PRO A 78 -2.77 12.42 -0.04
CA PRO A 78 -3.24 13.64 -0.70
C PRO A 78 -2.90 13.65 -2.19
N ALA A 79 -1.68 13.23 -2.55
CA ALA A 79 -1.22 13.17 -3.93
C ALA A 79 -1.99 12.12 -4.75
N LEU A 80 -2.26 10.95 -4.16
CA LEU A 80 -3.11 9.94 -4.77
C LEU A 80 -4.54 10.46 -5.00
N LEU A 81 -5.14 11.15 -4.03
CA LEU A 81 -6.49 11.71 -4.16
C LEU A 81 -6.54 12.79 -5.23
N ARG A 82 -5.50 13.63 -5.30
CA ARG A 82 -5.43 14.68 -6.31
C ARG A 82 -5.41 14.12 -7.73
N LEU A 83 -4.74 12.98 -7.95
CA LEU A 83 -4.66 12.33 -9.26
C LEU A 83 -5.77 11.32 -9.53
N GLN A 84 -6.41 10.75 -8.49
CA GLN A 84 -7.54 9.84 -8.57
C GLN A 84 -8.66 10.28 -7.61
N PRO A 85 -9.46 11.30 -7.98
CA PRO A 85 -10.49 11.82 -7.09
C PRO A 85 -11.75 10.93 -6.99
N GLY A 86 -11.95 10.02 -7.93
CA GLY A 86 -13.14 9.17 -8.02
C GLY A 86 -12.91 7.72 -7.58
N PRO A 87 -13.96 6.87 -7.63
CA PRO A 87 -13.86 5.46 -7.30
C PRO A 87 -12.75 4.76 -8.07
N PHE A 88 -11.84 4.11 -7.34
CA PHE A 88 -10.69 3.45 -7.93
C PHE A 88 -10.26 2.24 -7.08
N SER A 89 -10.79 1.07 -7.43
CA SER A 89 -10.63 -0.14 -6.61
C SER A 89 -9.19 -0.60 -6.33
N PRO A 90 -8.17 -0.30 -7.15
CA PRO A 90 -6.78 -0.58 -6.76
C PRO A 90 -6.32 0.15 -5.49
N LEU A 91 -6.99 1.24 -5.10
CA LEU A 91 -6.75 2.01 -3.88
C LEU A 91 -7.79 1.76 -2.77
N ASP A 92 -8.71 0.81 -2.95
CA ASP A 92 -9.59 0.41 -1.86
C ASP A 92 -8.75 -0.07 -0.67
N ARG A 93 -9.12 0.38 0.54
CA ARG A 93 -8.44 -0.03 1.76
C ARG A 93 -8.85 -1.45 2.09
N VAL A 94 -7.87 -2.33 2.18
CA VAL A 94 -8.02 -3.71 2.61
C VAL A 94 -7.54 -3.81 4.06
N SER A 95 -8.40 -4.25 4.97
CA SER A 95 -8.01 -4.57 6.34
C SER A 95 -8.31 -6.04 6.62
N GLU A 96 -7.51 -6.68 7.46
CA GLU A 96 -7.72 -8.06 7.91
C GLU A 96 -8.06 -8.05 9.40
N GLU A 97 -9.24 -8.55 9.73
CA GLU A 97 -9.63 -8.82 11.12
C GLU A 97 -9.28 -10.28 11.44
N HIS A 98 -8.44 -10.48 12.46
CA HIS A 98 -8.25 -11.81 13.06
C HIS A 98 -9.38 -12.05 14.05
N THR A 99 -10.33 -12.91 13.69
CA THR A 99 -11.39 -13.28 14.64
C THR A 99 -10.81 -14.13 15.78
N PRO A 100 -11.45 -14.15 16.96
CA PRO A 100 -11.05 -15.02 18.07
C PRO A 100 -10.98 -16.52 17.72
N SER A 101 -11.69 -16.94 16.66
CA SER A 101 -11.67 -18.30 16.12
C SER A 101 -10.51 -18.59 15.15
N GLY A 102 -9.60 -17.63 14.93
CA GLY A 102 -8.47 -17.77 14.01
C GLY A 102 -8.83 -17.63 12.52
N LYS A 103 -10.07 -17.21 12.20
CA LYS A 103 -10.48 -16.92 10.82
C LYS A 103 -10.03 -15.50 10.46
N HIS A 104 -9.45 -15.35 9.29
CA HIS A 104 -9.11 -14.04 8.73
C HIS A 104 -10.33 -13.54 7.95
N VAL A 105 -10.93 -12.43 8.38
CA VAL A 105 -11.99 -11.76 7.64
C VAL A 105 -11.41 -10.51 7.02
N SER A 106 -11.42 -10.44 5.68
CA SER A 106 -10.97 -9.25 4.97
C SER A 106 -12.13 -8.28 4.79
N HIS A 107 -11.96 -7.06 5.28
CA HIS A 107 -12.87 -5.95 5.07
C HIS A 107 -12.28 -5.01 4.01
N THR A 108 -13.14 -4.46 3.15
CA THR A 108 -12.74 -3.51 2.11
C THR A 108 -13.53 -2.22 2.25
N ALA A 109 -12.83 -1.09 2.38
CA ALA A 109 -13.44 0.24 2.35
C ALA A 109 -13.12 0.94 1.01
N PRO A 110 -14.13 1.42 0.26
CA PRO A 110 -13.93 2.01 -1.06
C PRO A 110 -13.06 3.27 -1.05
N TRP A 111 -12.19 3.41 -2.04
CA TRP A 111 -11.52 4.69 -2.29
C TRP A 111 -12.50 5.75 -2.84
N PRO A 112 -12.44 7.01 -2.39
CA PRO A 112 -11.62 7.58 -1.31
C PRO A 112 -12.34 7.74 0.04
N SER A 113 -13.44 7.01 0.30
CA SER A 113 -14.39 7.33 1.39
C SER A 113 -13.82 7.22 2.81
N TRP A 114 -12.72 6.50 2.99
CA TRP A 114 -12.06 6.30 4.28
C TRP A 114 -10.96 7.33 4.58
N LEU A 115 -10.63 8.23 3.64
CA LEU A 115 -9.55 9.20 3.82
C LEU A 115 -9.85 10.16 4.98
N PRO A 116 -8.84 10.50 5.79
CA PRO A 116 -9.03 11.46 6.86
C PRO A 116 -9.13 12.88 6.27
N ALA A 117 -9.86 13.77 6.97
CA ALA A 117 -10.22 15.09 6.46
C ALA A 117 -8.99 15.95 6.10
N GLU A 118 -7.89 15.82 6.86
CA GLU A 118 -6.64 16.52 6.58
C GLU A 118 -6.03 16.11 5.23
N ALA A 119 -6.11 14.83 4.85
CA ALA A 119 -5.59 14.36 3.58
C ALA A 119 -6.43 14.88 2.41
N VAL A 120 -7.75 15.00 2.60
CA VAL A 120 -8.67 15.59 1.61
C VAL A 120 -8.38 17.09 1.43
N ALA A 121 -8.22 17.82 2.53
CA ALA A 121 -7.92 19.26 2.49
C ALA A 121 -6.54 19.55 1.87
N GLU A 122 -5.54 18.69 2.11
CA GLU A 122 -4.24 18.80 1.46
C GLU A 122 -4.33 18.48 -0.04
N ALA A 123 -5.08 17.45 -0.44
CA ALA A 123 -5.25 17.10 -1.85
C ALA A 123 -5.82 18.28 -2.67
N GLN A 124 -6.77 19.02 -2.11
CA GLN A 124 -7.37 20.21 -2.75
C GLN A 124 -6.36 21.34 -3.00
N ARG A 125 -5.28 21.41 -2.22
CA ARG A 125 -4.24 22.44 -2.34
C ARG A 125 -3.13 22.06 -3.31
N LEU A 126 -3.03 20.80 -3.71
CA LEU A 126 -2.00 20.33 -4.64
C LEU A 126 -2.40 20.62 -6.10
N SER A 127 -1.44 21.02 -6.92
CA SER A 127 -1.54 20.86 -8.37
C SER A 127 -1.32 19.39 -8.76
N GLU A 128 -1.75 18.99 -9.96
CA GLU A 128 -1.43 17.65 -10.47
C GLU A 128 0.09 17.42 -10.60
N GLU A 129 0.84 18.46 -10.94
CA GLU A 129 2.30 18.41 -11.03
C GLU A 129 2.93 18.15 -9.66
N GLN A 130 2.51 18.89 -8.62
CA GLN A 130 2.96 18.67 -7.24
C GLN A 130 2.61 17.26 -6.76
N ALA A 131 1.41 16.77 -7.08
CA ALA A 131 1.01 15.42 -6.74
C ALA A 131 1.86 14.34 -7.44
N ARG A 132 2.17 14.52 -8.73
CA ARG A 132 3.09 13.62 -9.46
C ARG A 132 4.51 13.67 -8.87
N ALA A 133 5.00 14.85 -8.54
CA ALA A 133 6.31 15.03 -7.92
C ALA A 133 6.39 14.34 -6.55
N ALA A 134 5.35 14.48 -5.71
CA ALA A 134 5.26 13.82 -4.41
C ALA A 134 5.25 12.29 -4.50
N LEU A 135 4.60 11.73 -5.52
CA LEU A 135 4.58 10.29 -5.78
C LEU A 135 5.90 9.76 -6.35
N GLY A 136 6.66 10.59 -7.08
CA GLY A 136 7.89 10.17 -7.75
C GLY A 136 7.65 8.96 -8.66
N GLU A 137 8.47 7.90 -8.50
CA GLU A 137 8.26 6.64 -9.21
C GLU A 137 6.87 6.03 -8.98
N GLY A 138 6.23 6.30 -7.84
CA GLY A 138 4.89 5.83 -7.51
C GLY A 138 3.81 6.24 -8.53
N ALA A 139 3.98 7.36 -9.21
CA ALA A 139 3.08 7.81 -10.27
C ALA A 139 2.99 6.80 -11.42
N ARG A 140 4.06 6.02 -11.66
CA ARG A 140 4.08 4.96 -12.69
C ARG A 140 3.16 3.79 -12.31
N TYR A 141 3.04 3.46 -11.03
CA TYR A 141 2.18 2.37 -10.57
C TYR A 141 0.72 2.75 -10.70
N LEU A 142 0.39 4.00 -10.34
CA LEU A 142 -0.94 4.58 -10.51
C LEU A 142 -1.39 4.53 -11.97
N ALA A 143 -0.57 5.07 -12.88
CA ALA A 143 -0.87 5.10 -14.31
C ALA A 143 -1.01 3.69 -14.93
N GLN A 144 -0.20 2.72 -14.47
CA GLN A 144 -0.32 1.33 -14.91
C GLN A 144 -1.63 0.68 -14.43
N ALA A 145 -2.02 0.92 -13.17
CA ALA A 145 -3.27 0.43 -12.62
C ALA A 145 -4.48 1.02 -13.36
N GLU A 146 -4.47 2.33 -13.64
CA GLU A 146 -5.53 2.99 -14.43
C GLU A 146 -5.70 2.38 -15.82
N LYS A 147 -4.59 2.20 -16.56
CA LYS A 147 -4.61 1.57 -17.89
C LYS A 147 -5.20 0.17 -17.83
N LYS A 148 -4.87 -0.62 -16.81
CA LYS A 148 -5.40 -1.98 -16.62
C LYS A 148 -6.88 -1.98 -16.26
N SER A 149 -7.33 -1.07 -15.39
CA SER A 149 -8.74 -0.95 -15.02
C SER A 149 -9.61 -0.56 -16.22
N ARG A 150 -9.13 0.31 -17.11
CA ARG A 150 -9.84 0.69 -18.34
C ARG A 150 -9.96 -0.46 -19.35
N ARG A 151 -8.96 -1.35 -19.44
CA ARG A 151 -9.00 -2.52 -20.35
C ARG A 151 -9.96 -3.62 -19.91
N LYS A 152 -10.36 -3.64 -18.64
CA LYS A 152 -11.27 -4.65 -18.08
C LYS A 152 -12.74 -4.22 -18.14
N LYS A 153 -13.02 -2.97 -18.49
CA LYS A 153 -14.34 -2.38 -18.61
C LYS A 153 -14.76 -2.38 -20.07
#